data_AF-A0A291LV16-F1
#
_entry.id   AF-A0A291LV16-F1
#
_cell.length_a   1.000
_cell.length_b   1.000
_cell.length_c   1.000
_cell.angle_alpha   90.00
_cell.angle_beta   90.00
_cell.angle_gamma   90.00
#
_symmetry.space_group_name_H-M   'P 1'
#
loop_
_entity.id
_entity.type
_entity.pdbx_description
1 polymer ?
#
loop_
_entity_poly.entity_id
_entity_poly.type
_entity_poly.pdbx_seq_one_letter_code
_entity_poly.pdbx_strand_id
1 'polypeptide(L)'
;QLHLSRLDNDVLLILRLSLYQILHLDRVPASAVVDDAVDLTRQARKHSAAGFVNAVLRSTLRNRHRLPLPARPDDLGDHKTAAAYLGVTHSHPDWLIQRWLPRYGFVNTERWVQFNNDTPPLTIRANTVRVNREQLAAALAAEGIETEPTAYTPHGLIVRAGNPLRLIGETSYR
;
A
#
# COMPACT_ATOMS: atom_id res chain seq x y z
N GLN A 1 20.70 20.95 0.27
CA GLN A 1 19.66 19.89 0.21
C GLN A 1 20.11 18.83 -0.77
N LEU A 2 20.02 17.54 -0.41
CA LEU A 2 20.37 16.44 -1.29
C LEU A 2 19.27 16.31 -2.35
N HIS A 3 19.56 16.58 -3.63
CA HIS A 3 18.61 16.29 -4.69
C HIS A 3 18.58 14.78 -4.94
N LEU A 4 17.44 14.14 -4.68
CA LEU A 4 17.27 12.68 -4.89
C LEU A 4 17.62 12.25 -6.32
N SER A 5 17.47 13.15 -7.30
CA SER A 5 17.86 12.93 -8.70
C SER A 5 19.36 12.74 -8.94
N ARG A 6 20.21 13.02 -7.94
CA ARG A 6 21.66 12.82 -8.01
C ARG A 6 22.12 11.48 -7.44
N LEU A 7 21.22 10.73 -6.79
CA LEU A 7 21.52 9.38 -6.33
C LEU A 7 21.42 8.41 -7.49
N ASP A 8 22.25 7.37 -7.44
CA ASP A 8 22.13 6.23 -8.33
C ASP A 8 20.77 5.55 -8.14
N ASN A 9 20.15 5.12 -9.23
CA ASN A 9 18.79 4.59 -9.22
C ASN A 9 18.65 3.32 -8.38
N ASP A 10 19.65 2.43 -8.41
CA ASP A 10 19.62 1.19 -7.63
C ASP A 10 19.68 1.50 -6.13
N VAL A 11 20.55 2.46 -5.75
CA VAL A 11 20.65 2.92 -4.36
C VAL A 11 19.35 3.55 -3.88
N LEU A 12 18.69 4.35 -4.73
CA LEU A 12 17.41 4.98 -4.42
C LEU A 12 16.29 3.93 -4.26
N LEU A 13 16.26 2.91 -5.13
CA LEU A 13 15.29 1.82 -5.04
C LEU A 13 15.48 1.00 -3.76
N ILE A 14 16.73 0.65 -3.42
CA ILE A 14 17.06 -0.06 -2.19
C ILE A 14 16.60 0.75 -0.97
N LEU A 15 16.94 2.04 -0.92
CA LEU A 15 16.49 2.90 0.17
C LEU A 15 14.96 2.96 0.28
N ARG A 16 14.24 3.11 -0.84
CA ARG A 16 12.77 3.14 -0.83
C ARG A 16 12.17 1.83 -0.33
N LEU A 17 12.67 0.70 -0.82
CA LEU A 17 12.21 -0.63 -0.41
C LEU A 17 12.42 -0.84 1.09
N SER A 18 13.64 -0.58 1.58
CA SER A 18 14.00 -0.77 2.98
C SER A 18 13.27 0.20 3.92
N LEU A 19 13.09 1.46 3.50
CA LEU A 19 12.28 2.42 4.27
C LEU A 19 10.82 1.98 4.35
N TYR A 20 10.26 1.46 3.25
CA TYR A 20 8.90 0.92 3.27
C TYR A 20 8.76 -0.25 4.24
N GLN A 21 9.71 -1.20 4.21
CA GLN A 21 9.73 -2.33 5.14
C GLN A 21 9.82 -1.84 6.61
N ILE A 22 10.70 -0.88 6.90
CA ILE A 22 10.87 -0.34 8.27
C ILE A 22 9.64 0.42 8.76
N LEU A 23 8.96 1.17 7.89
CA LEU A 23 7.90 2.10 8.28
C LEU A 23 6.49 1.49 8.21
N HIS A 24 6.29 0.44 7.40
CA HIS A 24 4.95 -0.08 7.09
C HIS A 24 4.80 -1.60 7.27
N LEU A 25 5.88 -2.38 7.48
CA LEU A 25 5.78 -3.82 7.67
C LEU A 25 6.16 -4.22 9.11
N ASP A 26 5.19 -4.71 9.87
CA ASP A 26 5.40 -5.10 11.28
C ASP A 26 6.13 -6.44 11.45
N ARG A 27 6.18 -7.27 10.40
CA ARG A 27 6.66 -8.67 10.48
C ARG A 27 8.15 -8.83 10.22
N VAL A 28 8.87 -7.80 9.78
CA VAL A 28 10.28 -7.89 9.42
C VAL A 28 11.13 -7.16 10.46
N PRO A 29 12.07 -7.82 11.16
CA PRO A 29 12.97 -7.16 12.10
C PRO A 29 13.78 -6.05 11.42
N ALA A 30 13.83 -4.88 12.04
CA ALA A 30 14.52 -3.71 11.49
C ALA A 30 16.00 -3.95 11.18
N SER A 31 16.70 -4.75 11.98
CA SER A 31 18.10 -5.12 11.73
C SER A 31 18.27 -5.93 10.45
N ALA A 32 17.37 -6.89 10.21
CA ALA A 32 17.38 -7.71 8.99
C ALA A 32 17.18 -6.85 7.75
N VAL A 33 16.24 -5.88 7.79
CA VAL A 33 16.04 -4.93 6.69
C VAL A 33 17.31 -4.13 6.37
N VAL A 34 18.05 -3.70 7.40
CA VAL A 34 19.29 -2.93 7.20
C VAL A 34 20.38 -3.82 6.60
N ASP A 35 20.55 -5.03 7.12
CA ASP A 35 21.58 -5.96 6.63
C ASP A 35 21.28 -6.37 5.17
N ASP A 36 20.03 -6.72 4.84
CA ASP A 36 19.58 -7.02 3.49
C ASP A 36 19.81 -5.83 2.53
N ALA A 37 19.53 -4.60 2.97
CA ALA A 37 19.74 -3.41 2.16
C ALA A 37 21.23 -3.21 1.82
N VAL A 38 22.11 -3.44 2.79
CA VAL A 38 23.57 -3.35 2.59
C VAL A 38 24.05 -4.43 1.62
N ASP A 39 23.54 -5.65 1.74
CA ASP A 39 23.88 -6.74 0.84
C ASP A 39 23.34 -6.52 -0.58
N LEU A 40 22.09 -6.08 -0.72
CA LEU A 40 21.53 -5.67 -2.01
C LEU A 40 22.35 -4.56 -2.67
N THR A 41 22.86 -3.61 -1.88
CA THR A 41 23.72 -2.53 -2.40
C THR A 41 25.04 -3.07 -2.96
N ARG A 42 25.63 -4.08 -2.31
CA ARG A 42 26.82 -4.78 -2.80
C ARG A 42 26.52 -5.60 -4.05
N GLN A 43 25.40 -6.32 -4.07
CA GLN A 43 24.96 -7.12 -5.23
C GLN A 43 24.68 -6.25 -6.46
N ALA A 44 24.13 -5.04 -6.27
CA ALA A 44 23.96 -4.04 -7.31
C ALA A 44 25.28 -3.40 -7.80
N ARG A 45 26.44 -3.91 -7.33
CA ARG A 45 27.79 -3.39 -7.64
C ARG A 45 28.00 -1.94 -7.19
N LYS A 46 27.22 -1.46 -6.21
CA LYS A 46 27.33 -0.11 -5.63
C LYS A 46 28.06 -0.13 -4.29
N HIS A 47 29.17 -0.89 -4.20
CA HIS A 47 29.87 -1.16 -2.94
C HIS A 47 30.20 0.11 -2.13
N SER A 48 30.60 1.20 -2.79
CA SER A 48 30.89 2.49 -2.14
C SER A 48 29.68 3.13 -1.45
N ALA A 49 28.47 2.82 -1.89
CA ALA A 49 27.22 3.34 -1.32
C ALA A 49 26.71 2.52 -0.13
N ALA A 50 27.25 1.32 0.14
CA ALA A 50 26.77 0.44 1.21
C ALA A 50 26.84 1.10 2.60
N GLY A 51 27.92 1.85 2.88
CA GLY A 51 28.06 2.61 4.11
C GLY A 51 27.02 3.74 4.23
N PHE A 52 26.73 4.42 3.12
CA PHE A 52 25.71 5.47 3.05
C PHE A 52 24.30 4.91 3.31
N VAL A 53 23.93 3.81 2.64
CA VAL A 53 22.64 3.14 2.83
C VAL A 53 22.45 2.74 4.29
N ASN A 54 23.43 2.06 4.88
CA ASN A 54 23.41 1.69 6.30
C ASN A 54 23.23 2.90 7.22
N ALA A 55 23.99 3.98 6.97
CA ALA A 55 23.91 5.18 7.79
C ALA A 55 22.54 5.86 7.71
N VAL A 56 21.94 5.95 6.52
CA VAL A 56 20.59 6.51 6.31
C VAL A 56 19.55 5.66 7.05
N LEU A 57 19.52 4.35 6.84
CA LEU A 57 18.52 3.48 7.45
C LEU A 57 18.64 3.45 8.99
N ARG A 58 19.86 3.39 9.53
CA ARG A 58 20.08 3.48 10.99
C ARG A 58 19.66 4.84 11.54
N SER A 59 19.88 5.92 10.80
CA SER A 59 19.40 7.26 11.18
C SER A 59 17.88 7.31 11.19
N THR A 60 17.21 6.74 10.20
CA THR A 60 15.75 6.62 10.16
C THR A 60 15.24 5.85 11.37
N LEU A 61 15.83 4.70 11.70
CA LEU A 61 15.40 3.90 12.85
C LEU A 61 15.50 4.66 14.17
N ARG A 62 16.57 5.43 14.38
CA ARG A 62 16.72 6.28 15.57
C ARG A 62 15.67 7.39 15.65
N ASN A 63 15.27 7.93 14.50
CA ASN A 63 14.38 9.08 14.40
C ASN A 63 12.95 8.73 13.95
N ARG A 64 12.57 7.45 13.91
CA ARG A 64 11.31 6.97 13.30
C ARG A 64 10.06 7.64 13.86
N HIS A 65 10.07 7.96 15.16
CA HIS A 65 8.96 8.60 15.87
C HIS A 65 8.95 10.14 15.73
N ARG A 66 9.93 10.70 15.03
CA ARG A 66 10.15 12.15 14.87
C ARG A 66 10.38 12.51 13.40
N LEU A 67 9.87 11.69 12.48
CA LEU A 67 9.93 12.02 11.06
C LEU A 67 9.19 13.34 10.82
N PRO A 68 9.73 14.23 9.96
CA PRO A 68 9.16 15.56 9.72
C PRO A 68 7.95 15.48 8.78
N LEU A 69 6.94 14.71 9.17
CA LEU A 69 5.67 14.63 8.46
C LEU A 69 4.91 15.96 8.66
N PRO A 70 4.23 16.48 7.63
CA PRO A 70 3.38 17.64 7.80
C PRO A 70 2.31 17.37 8.87
N ALA A 71 2.04 18.36 9.70
CA ALA A 71 0.98 18.27 10.69
C ALA A 71 -0.39 18.38 10.03
N ARG A 72 -1.40 17.78 10.66
CA ARG A 72 -2.79 18.02 10.28
C ARG A 72 -3.12 19.50 10.49
N PRO A 73 -3.76 20.19 9.53
CA PRO A 73 -4.03 21.62 9.64
C PRO A 73 -5.04 21.93 10.76
N ASP A 74 -4.82 23.04 11.47
CA ASP A 74 -5.79 23.58 12.45
C ASP A 74 -6.97 24.27 11.73
N ASP A 75 -6.67 25.02 10.67
CA ASP A 75 -7.68 25.60 9.77
C ASP A 75 -7.96 24.65 8.60
N LEU A 76 -9.14 24.04 8.62
CA LEU A 76 -9.57 23.10 7.57
C LEU A 76 -9.90 23.78 6.24
N GLY A 77 -9.98 25.12 6.21
CA GLY A 77 -10.12 25.94 5.00
C GLY A 77 -8.80 26.22 4.26
N ASP A 78 -7.65 26.02 4.92
CA ASP A 78 -6.35 26.17 4.28
C ASP A 78 -6.03 24.96 3.38
N HIS A 79 -6.47 25.06 2.13
CA HIS A 79 -6.25 24.00 1.15
C HIS A 79 -4.78 23.75 0.82
N LYS A 80 -3.89 24.73 1.00
CA LYS A 80 -2.47 24.55 0.70
C LYS A 80 -1.82 23.65 1.75
N THR A 81 -2.05 23.95 3.02
CA THR A 81 -1.55 23.13 4.13
C THR A 81 -2.22 21.76 4.15
N ALA A 82 -3.53 21.70 3.89
CA ALA A 82 -4.26 20.45 3.74
C ALA A 82 -3.69 19.56 2.61
N ALA A 83 -3.38 20.13 1.45
CA ALA A 83 -2.81 19.38 0.34
C ALA A 83 -1.43 18.81 0.69
N ALA A 84 -0.56 19.59 1.34
CA ALA A 84 0.75 19.12 1.79
C ALA A 84 0.62 17.99 2.83
N TYR A 85 -0.30 18.13 3.79
CA TYR A 85 -0.62 17.08 4.77
C TYR A 85 -1.08 15.80 4.07
N LEU A 86 -2.22 15.86 3.38
CA LEU A 86 -2.84 14.68 2.78
C LEU A 86 -1.94 14.02 1.73
N GLY A 87 -1.21 14.82 0.93
CA GLY A 87 -0.35 14.30 -0.12
C GLY A 87 0.83 13.48 0.44
N VAL A 88 1.49 13.98 1.49
CA VAL A 88 2.61 13.28 2.12
C VAL A 88 2.15 12.14 3.01
N THR A 89 1.14 12.35 3.86
CA THR A 89 0.73 11.34 4.86
C THR A 89 -0.11 10.22 4.27
N HIS A 90 -0.87 10.49 3.20
CA HIS A 90 -1.70 9.49 2.53
C HIS A 90 -1.20 9.13 1.12
N SER A 91 -0.02 9.58 0.70
CA SER A 91 0.60 9.16 -0.58
C SER A 91 -0.23 9.47 -1.84
N HIS A 92 -0.88 10.64 -1.87
CA HIS A 92 -1.61 11.12 -3.04
C HIS A 92 -0.89 12.32 -3.66
N PRO A 93 -0.93 12.49 -4.99
CA PRO A 93 -0.32 13.66 -5.60
C PRO A 93 -1.10 14.93 -5.27
N ASP A 94 -0.40 16.01 -4.95
CA ASP A 94 -0.98 17.29 -4.52
C ASP A 94 -2.08 17.80 -5.46
N TRP A 95 -1.90 17.68 -6.78
CA TRP A 95 -2.87 18.14 -7.77
C TRP A 95 -4.23 17.45 -7.63
N LEU A 96 -4.24 16.19 -7.20
CA LEU A 96 -5.48 15.42 -7.03
C LEU A 96 -6.19 15.83 -5.75
N ILE A 97 -5.43 16.07 -4.67
CA ILE A 97 -5.96 16.59 -3.41
C ILE A 97 -6.53 18.00 -3.59
N GLN A 98 -5.78 18.89 -4.24
CA GLN A 98 -6.23 20.25 -4.57
C GLN A 98 -7.49 20.26 -5.43
N ARG A 99 -7.70 19.22 -6.23
CA ARG A 99 -8.93 19.01 -7.01
C ARG A 99 -10.11 18.59 -6.13
N TRP A 100 -9.90 17.85 -5.05
CA TRP A 100 -10.95 17.32 -4.18
C TRP A 100 -11.36 18.26 -3.04
N LEU A 101 -10.39 18.97 -2.44
CA LEU A 101 -10.63 19.85 -1.30
C LEU A 101 -11.75 20.88 -1.54
N PRO A 102 -11.81 21.61 -2.67
CA PRO A 102 -12.90 22.55 -2.92
C PRO A 102 -14.27 21.89 -3.15
N ARG A 103 -14.31 20.61 -3.54
CA ARG A 103 -15.57 19.90 -3.86
C ARG A 103 -16.16 19.20 -2.65
N TYR A 104 -15.31 18.61 -1.82
CA TYR A 104 -15.74 17.72 -0.74
C TYR A 104 -15.38 18.26 0.66
N GLY A 105 -14.56 19.31 0.74
CA GLY A 105 -14.00 19.81 2.00
C GLY A 105 -12.92 18.88 2.55
N PHE A 106 -12.22 19.35 3.58
CA PHE A 106 -11.11 18.61 4.20
C PHE A 106 -11.53 17.23 4.71
N VAL A 107 -12.56 17.16 5.57
CA VAL A 107 -12.93 15.92 6.28
C VAL A 107 -13.31 14.79 5.32
N ASN A 108 -14.07 15.08 4.26
CA ASN A 108 -14.43 14.04 3.30
C ASN A 108 -13.26 13.67 2.39
N THR A 109 -12.41 14.63 2.04
CA THR A 109 -11.19 14.34 1.26
C THR A 109 -10.23 13.46 2.07
N GLU A 110 -10.06 13.73 3.37
CA GLU A 110 -9.27 12.92 4.32
C GLU A 110 -9.81 11.48 4.39
N ARG A 111 -11.13 11.30 4.52
CA ARG A 111 -11.75 9.96 4.47
C ARG A 111 -11.53 9.26 3.13
N TRP A 112 -11.60 10.00 2.03
CA TRP A 112 -11.43 9.45 0.69
C TRP A 112 -10.02 8.93 0.44
N VAL A 113 -8.99 9.67 0.87
CA VAL A 113 -7.60 9.25 0.73
C VAL A 113 -7.24 8.08 1.63
N GLN A 114 -7.83 8.02 2.82
CA GLN A 114 -7.71 6.86 3.72
C GLN A 114 -8.31 5.61 3.07
N PHE A 115 -9.55 5.71 2.57
CA PHE A 115 -10.22 4.63 1.84
C PHE A 115 -9.38 4.11 0.65
N ASN A 116 -8.77 4.99 -0.13
CA ASN A 116 -7.93 4.58 -1.26
C ASN A 116 -6.70 3.75 -0.87
N ASN A 117 -6.23 3.89 0.37
CA ASN A 117 -5.07 3.16 0.89
C ASN A 117 -5.44 1.94 1.73
N ASP A 118 -6.73 1.75 2.00
CA ASP A 118 -7.20 0.54 2.68
C ASP A 118 -7.04 -0.68 1.77
N THR A 119 -6.90 -1.85 2.39
CA THR A 119 -6.79 -3.10 1.62
C THR A 119 -8.11 -3.38 0.90
N PRO A 120 -8.13 -3.45 -0.44
CA PRO A 120 -9.37 -3.68 -1.16
C PRO A 120 -9.87 -5.12 -0.91
N PRO A 121 -11.19 -5.31 -0.74
CA PRO A 121 -11.75 -6.64 -0.61
C PRO A 121 -11.59 -7.43 -1.92
N LEU A 122 -11.23 -8.71 -1.82
CA LEU A 122 -11.24 -9.60 -2.98
C LEU A 122 -12.69 -9.84 -3.40
N THR A 123 -13.06 -9.37 -4.59
CA THR A 123 -14.41 -9.51 -5.13
C THR A 123 -14.37 -10.40 -6.37
N ILE A 124 -15.27 -11.38 -6.45
CA ILE A 124 -15.42 -12.29 -7.57
C ILE A 124 -16.83 -12.18 -8.16
N ARG A 125 -16.97 -12.54 -9.43
CA ARG A 125 -18.27 -12.52 -10.14
C ARG A 125 -18.61 -13.91 -10.64
N ALA A 126 -19.82 -14.37 -10.37
CA ALA A 126 -20.36 -15.57 -11.00
C ALA A 126 -20.39 -15.40 -12.53
N ASN A 127 -19.95 -16.45 -13.24
CA ASN A 127 -20.22 -16.56 -14.67
C ASN A 127 -21.62 -17.15 -14.84
N THR A 128 -22.61 -16.28 -15.08
CA THR A 128 -24.04 -16.61 -15.14
C THR A 128 -24.41 -17.59 -16.25
N VAL A 129 -23.53 -17.81 -17.23
CA VAL A 129 -23.70 -18.86 -18.25
C VAL A 129 -23.52 -20.26 -17.65
N ARG A 130 -22.77 -20.39 -16.54
CA ARG A 130 -22.44 -21.67 -15.90
C ARG A 130 -23.08 -21.85 -14.54
N VAL A 131 -23.17 -20.78 -13.75
CA VAL A 131 -23.55 -20.84 -12.33
C VAL A 131 -24.13 -19.50 -11.88
N ASN A 132 -25.12 -19.52 -11.00
CA ASN A 132 -25.61 -18.29 -10.34
C ASN A 132 -24.76 -17.95 -9.10
N ARG A 133 -25.02 -16.80 -8.49
CA ARG A 133 -24.23 -16.30 -7.35
C ARG A 133 -24.33 -17.22 -6.13
N GLU A 134 -25.52 -17.70 -5.83
CA GLU A 134 -25.82 -18.52 -4.65
C GLU A 134 -25.18 -19.90 -4.78
N GLN A 135 -25.23 -20.50 -5.97
CA GLN A 135 -24.55 -21.75 -6.29
C GLN A 135 -23.03 -21.61 -6.21
N LEU A 136 -22.47 -20.49 -6.71
CA LEU A 136 -21.04 -20.22 -6.57
C LEU A 136 -20.63 -20.05 -5.10
N ALA A 137 -21.43 -19.33 -4.32
CA ALA A 137 -21.18 -19.16 -2.88
C ALA A 137 -21.19 -20.51 -2.14
N ALA A 138 -22.14 -21.38 -2.46
CA ALA A 138 -22.20 -22.72 -1.88
C ALA A 138 -21.00 -23.59 -2.28
N ALA A 139 -20.58 -23.53 -3.55
CA ALA A 139 -19.40 -24.26 -4.02
C ALA A 139 -18.11 -23.78 -3.32
N LEU A 140 -17.95 -22.47 -3.14
CA LEU A 140 -16.81 -21.90 -2.42
C LEU A 140 -16.83 -22.24 -0.93
N ALA A 141 -18.00 -22.24 -0.30
CA ALA A 141 -18.15 -22.64 1.09
C ALA A 141 -17.75 -24.11 1.31
N ALA A 142 -18.03 -25.01 0.36
CA ALA A 142 -17.58 -26.40 0.40
C ALA A 142 -16.05 -26.54 0.39
N GLU A 143 -15.33 -25.57 -0.19
CA GLU A 143 -13.88 -25.46 -0.20
C GLU A 143 -13.33 -24.64 0.98
N GLY A 144 -14.16 -24.32 1.98
CA GLY A 144 -13.78 -23.54 3.16
C GLY A 144 -13.55 -22.05 2.87
N ILE A 145 -14.14 -21.51 1.80
CA ILE A 145 -14.03 -20.09 1.43
C ILE A 145 -15.32 -19.38 1.81
N GLU A 146 -15.21 -18.39 2.70
CA GLU A 146 -16.34 -17.60 3.17
C GLU A 146 -16.58 -16.42 2.24
N THR A 147 -17.82 -16.24 1.82
CA THR A 147 -18.22 -15.14 0.93
C THR A 147 -19.51 -14.49 1.38
N GLU A 148 -19.70 -13.24 0.98
CA GLU A 148 -20.96 -12.51 1.12
C GLU A 148 -21.37 -11.86 -0.21
N PRO A 149 -22.67 -11.57 -0.42
CA PRO A 149 -23.11 -10.84 -1.59
C PRO A 149 -22.58 -9.40 -1.65
N THR A 150 -22.19 -8.94 -2.85
CA THR A 150 -21.95 -7.50 -3.06
C THR A 150 -23.24 -6.69 -2.98
N ALA A 151 -23.15 -5.43 -2.53
CA ALA A 151 -24.30 -4.54 -2.38
C ALA A 151 -25.01 -4.15 -3.69
N TYR A 152 -24.26 -3.99 -4.78
CA TYR A 152 -24.79 -3.35 -6.00
C TYR A 152 -25.01 -4.29 -7.19
N THR A 153 -24.29 -5.41 -7.26
CA THR A 153 -24.45 -6.37 -8.36
C THR A 153 -25.04 -7.71 -7.86
N PRO A 154 -26.06 -8.25 -8.55
CA PRO A 154 -26.64 -9.54 -8.18
C PRO A 154 -25.71 -10.72 -8.45
N HIS A 155 -24.57 -10.50 -9.11
CA HIS A 155 -23.64 -11.56 -9.53
C HIS A 155 -22.33 -11.57 -8.75
N GLY A 156 -22.10 -10.59 -7.87
CA GLY A 156 -20.85 -10.41 -7.15
C GLY A 156 -20.85 -11.05 -5.77
N LEU A 157 -19.70 -11.57 -5.38
CA LEU A 157 -19.38 -12.05 -4.04
C LEU A 157 -18.11 -11.37 -3.55
N ILE A 158 -18.11 -10.93 -2.30
CA ILE A 158 -16.92 -10.48 -1.57
C ILE A 158 -16.39 -11.66 -0.78
N VAL A 159 -15.11 -11.95 -0.91
CA VAL A 159 -14.42 -13.00 -0.14
C VAL A 159 -14.05 -12.43 1.23
N ARG A 160 -14.50 -13.11 2.29
CA ARG A 160 -14.22 -12.73 3.69
C ARG A 160 -13.09 -13.55 4.31
N ALA A 161 -13.01 -14.83 3.95
CA ALA A 161 -11.94 -15.72 4.39
C ALA A 161 -11.66 -16.81 3.34
N GLY A 162 -10.46 -17.39 3.38
CA GLY A 162 -10.01 -18.38 2.41
C GLY A 162 -9.34 -17.77 1.17
N ASN A 163 -8.85 -18.62 0.27
CA ASN A 163 -8.19 -18.21 -0.97
C ASN A 163 -8.81 -18.91 -2.19
N PRO A 164 -9.73 -18.26 -2.92
CA PRO A 164 -10.38 -18.87 -4.08
C PRO A 164 -9.45 -19.06 -5.28
N LEU A 165 -8.29 -18.39 -5.32
CA LEU A 165 -7.36 -18.53 -6.44
C LEU A 165 -6.61 -19.87 -6.42
N ARG A 166 -6.58 -20.58 -5.28
CA ARG A 166 -6.00 -21.93 -5.21
C ARG A 166 -6.73 -22.92 -6.13
N LEU A 167 -8.03 -22.74 -6.29
CA LEU A 167 -8.88 -23.61 -7.10
C LEU A 167 -8.59 -23.47 -8.61
N ILE A 168 -8.02 -22.35 -9.06
CA ILE A 168 -7.74 -22.08 -10.48
C ILE A 168 -6.62 -22.99 -11.03
N GLY A 169 -5.68 -23.42 -10.18
CA GLY A 169 -4.58 -24.30 -10.57
C GLY A 169 -4.96 -25.77 -10.72
N GLU A 170 -6.04 -26.20 -10.06
CA GLU A 170 -6.49 -27.60 -10.09
C GLU A 170 -7.42 -27.90 -11.28
N THR A 171 -7.99 -26.86 -11.90
CA THR A 171 -8.95 -27.01 -13.02
C THR A 171 -8.34 -26.82 -14.42
N SER A 172 -7.03 -26.61 -14.55
CA SER A 172 -6.37 -26.60 -15.87
C SER A 172 -5.93 -28.03 -16.23
N TYR A 173 -6.56 -28.61 -17.26
CA TYR A 173 -6.51 -30.02 -17.75
C TYR A 173 -7.52 -31.02 -17.15
N ARG A 174 -8.80 -30.65 -17.11
CA ARG A 174 -9.89 -31.63 -17.31
C ARG A 174 -10.97 -31.06 -18.21
#